data_AF-A0A949DGC9-F1
#
_entry.id   AF-A0A949DGC9-F1
#
_cell.length_a   1.000
_cell.length_b   1.000
_cell.length_c   1.000
_cell.angle_alpha   90.00
_cell.angle_beta   90.00
_cell.angle_gamma   90.00
#
_symmetry.space_group_name_H-M   'P 1'
#
loop_
_entity.id
_entity.type
_entity.pdbx_description
1 polymer ?
#
loop_
_entity_poly.entity_id
_entity_poly.type
_entity_poly.pdbx_seq_one_letter_code
_entity_poly.pdbx_strand_id
1 'polypeptide(L)'
;MPSAAETLRTPPLKEKYNFQPRRDFNKNCCLIPEVRTNRLEPLRSGEVPWYYLSGTGFFVKNQTDVLIAGLKQRMRTGERFNTALDSELVKVKVDIEAFEDEYLKQLAGLRWNIGWKDVDDKQRIVAKAYNHALLESVTGKSEREGAVHDLWFTGNPSQNVPGVEKWLQTAPENSLAVIVSPDGWSGLSTPDEKPIRYTETQVYAVKTKKNGELEAYTFRYEANILQNEQLQRKFGLTVSNAANQKEQIKQMLKNVAFFRGDNPNNKIKNMKDVVDIMEEIKGNNITIKGKTFDDIRAFLRNPQDFLHRHDKTPELIHQFEEFIKWEFSQGHIEQETTINLQIALALTILKLNRLYRDQERPDDIIYSTDYHTRKDVAIYAYSKNLDMNYKSEVENLQKRGGCAGGGSKKEVSLFSSMGSSRIGETISLSTSESYSFDHEGTCVACRNGPKKLGPCDICESCDISLR
;
A
#
# COMPACT_ATOMS: atom_id res chain seq x y z
N MET A 1 22.24 -12.33 49.74
CA MET A 1 22.35 -12.78 48.34
C MET A 1 21.62 -11.77 47.46
N PRO A 2 22.33 -10.89 46.74
CA PRO A 2 21.67 -9.97 45.82
C PRO A 2 21.37 -10.67 44.49
N SER A 3 20.12 -10.51 44.04
CA SER A 3 19.60 -11.00 42.76
C SER A 3 20.24 -10.22 41.60
N ALA A 4 21.00 -10.92 40.76
CA ALA A 4 21.52 -10.38 39.51
C ALA A 4 20.38 -10.37 38.47
N ALA A 5 19.69 -9.24 38.35
CA ALA A 5 18.89 -8.94 37.17
C ALA A 5 19.84 -8.64 36.01
N GLU A 6 20.30 -9.69 35.34
CA GLU A 6 21.11 -9.62 34.13
C GLU A 6 20.22 -9.01 33.03
N THR A 7 20.35 -7.70 32.85
CA THR A 7 19.68 -6.98 31.78
C THR A 7 20.26 -7.49 30.47
N LEU A 8 19.52 -8.34 29.75
CA LEU A 8 19.84 -8.77 28.38
C LEU A 8 19.94 -7.52 27.49
N ARG A 9 21.13 -6.93 27.45
CA ARG A 9 21.45 -5.84 26.52
C ARG A 9 21.46 -6.46 25.13
N THR A 10 20.46 -6.10 24.33
CA THR A 10 20.46 -6.45 22.90
C THR A 10 21.69 -5.81 22.28
N PRO A 11 22.62 -6.57 21.67
CA PRO A 11 23.84 -5.99 21.13
C PRO A 11 23.54 -5.00 20.00
N PRO A 12 24.37 -3.96 19.81
CA PRO A 12 24.24 -3.02 18.70
C PRO A 12 24.14 -3.76 17.36
N LEU A 13 23.30 -3.28 16.44
CA LEU A 13 23.09 -3.94 15.13
C LEU A 13 24.42 -4.17 14.39
N LYS A 14 25.39 -3.26 14.55
CA LYS A 14 26.70 -3.34 13.93
C LYS A 14 27.50 -4.59 14.32
N GLU A 15 27.42 -5.00 15.60
CA GLU A 15 28.10 -6.21 16.10
C GLU A 15 27.40 -7.47 15.61
N LYS A 16 26.07 -7.42 15.51
CA LYS A 16 25.25 -8.55 15.04
C LYS A 16 25.41 -8.85 13.54
N TYR A 17 25.76 -7.83 12.75
CA TYR A 17 25.67 -7.90 11.29
C TYR A 17 26.98 -7.68 10.54
N ASN A 18 28.10 -7.61 11.25
CA ASN A 18 29.46 -7.53 10.68
C ASN A 18 29.59 -6.42 9.60
N PHE A 19 28.98 -5.27 9.87
CA PHE A 19 28.88 -4.17 8.92
C PHE A 19 30.18 -3.36 8.89
N GLN A 20 30.84 -3.29 7.73
CA GLN A 20 31.95 -2.36 7.48
C GLN A 20 31.42 -1.09 6.79
N PRO A 21 31.39 0.06 7.47
CA PRO A 21 30.98 1.31 6.85
C PRO A 21 31.95 1.68 5.73
N ARG A 22 31.42 1.98 4.54
CA ARG A 22 32.19 2.68 3.51
C ARG A 22 32.53 4.07 4.06
N ARG A 23 33.82 4.44 4.08
CA ARG A 23 34.28 5.73 4.64
C ARG A 23 33.80 6.97 3.88
N ASP A 24 33.13 6.78 2.73
CA ASP A 24 32.73 7.86 1.83
C ASP A 24 31.23 8.21 1.90
N PHE A 25 30.51 7.81 2.95
CA PHE A 25 29.10 8.20 3.09
C PHE A 25 28.97 9.73 3.19
N ASN A 26 28.21 10.27 2.25
CA ASN A 26 28.15 11.67 1.90
C ASN A 26 27.63 12.51 3.09
N LYS A 27 28.46 13.43 3.62
CA LYS A 27 28.08 14.39 4.67
C LYS A 27 26.92 15.33 4.26
N ASN A 28 26.43 15.21 3.04
CA ASN A 28 25.37 16.03 2.45
C ASN A 28 23.98 15.38 2.45
N CYS A 29 23.74 14.27 3.16
CA CYS A 29 22.38 13.72 3.29
C CYS A 29 21.50 14.71 4.07
N CYS A 30 20.61 15.40 3.36
CA CYS A 30 19.76 16.46 3.92
C CYS A 30 18.73 15.95 4.94
N LEU A 31 18.41 14.65 4.95
CA LEU A 31 17.49 14.07 5.93
C LEU A 31 18.10 13.92 7.33
N ILE A 32 19.42 13.83 7.47
CA ILE A 32 20.07 13.66 8.79
C ILE A 32 19.69 14.79 9.78
N PRO A 33 19.88 16.08 9.45
CA PRO A 33 19.49 17.15 10.36
C PRO A 33 17.97 17.19 10.60
N GLU A 34 17.15 16.95 9.57
CA GLU A 34 15.69 16.96 9.71
C GLU A 34 15.19 15.85 10.65
N VAL A 35 15.69 14.62 10.51
CA VAL A 35 15.32 13.49 11.37
C VAL A 35 15.71 13.77 12.82
N ARG A 36 16.91 14.29 13.05
CA ARG A 36 17.40 14.64 14.40
C ARG A 36 16.52 15.70 15.05
N THR A 37 16.19 16.77 14.33
CA THR A 37 15.32 17.84 14.84
C THR A 37 13.94 17.29 15.20
N ASN A 38 13.33 16.52 14.31
CA ASN A 38 11.98 16.00 14.50
C ASN A 38 11.88 14.90 15.58
N ARG A 39 12.95 14.16 15.82
CA ARG A 39 13.00 13.14 16.88
C ARG A 39 12.95 13.74 18.28
N LEU A 40 13.38 14.98 18.45
CA LEU A 40 13.39 15.67 19.74
C LEU A 40 12.00 16.20 20.14
N GLU A 41 11.00 16.14 19.26
CA GLU A 41 9.64 16.55 19.59
C GLU A 41 8.98 15.49 20.50
N PRO A 42 8.64 15.83 21.76
CA PRO A 42 8.03 14.88 22.66
C PRO A 42 6.60 14.54 22.22
N LEU A 43 6.30 13.24 22.15
CA LEU A 43 4.93 12.75 21.99
C LEU A 43 4.19 12.84 23.31
N ARG A 44 2.92 13.28 23.29
CA ARG A 44 2.07 13.21 24.48
C ARG A 44 1.67 11.77 24.75
N SER A 45 1.43 11.43 26.02
CA SER A 45 0.91 10.10 26.38
C SER A 45 -0.40 9.82 25.63
N GLY A 46 -0.47 8.68 24.95
CA GLY A 46 -1.61 8.27 24.12
C GLY A 46 -1.69 8.92 22.73
N GLU A 47 -0.74 9.78 22.35
CA GLU A 47 -0.68 10.36 21.01
C GLU A 47 -0.05 9.38 20.02
N VAL A 48 -0.73 9.18 18.87
CA VAL A 48 -0.16 8.42 17.76
C VAL A 48 0.92 9.28 17.10
N PRO A 49 2.17 8.79 16.94
CA PRO A 49 3.24 9.57 16.34
C PRO A 49 2.85 10.13 14.97
N TRP A 50 3.08 11.43 14.76
CA TRP A 50 2.72 12.09 13.50
C TRP A 50 3.38 11.42 12.29
N TYR A 51 4.62 10.94 12.46
CA TYR A 51 5.43 10.30 11.42
C TYR A 51 4.95 8.89 11.08
N TYR A 52 3.95 8.35 11.78
CA TYR A 52 3.26 7.15 11.28
C TYR A 52 2.39 7.46 10.06
N LEU A 53 2.06 8.73 9.84
CA LEU A 53 1.15 9.18 8.79
C LEU A 53 -0.17 8.40 8.84
N SER A 54 -0.68 8.17 10.05
CA SER A 54 -1.93 7.45 10.25
C SER A 54 -3.05 8.14 9.50
N GLY A 55 -3.77 7.37 8.68
CA GLY A 55 -4.87 7.87 7.89
C GLY A 55 -4.49 8.66 6.64
N THR A 56 -3.32 8.41 6.06
CA THR A 56 -2.86 9.13 4.86
C THR A 56 -2.83 8.30 3.60
N GLY A 57 -3.08 6.98 3.69
CA GLY A 57 -2.73 6.09 2.61
C GLY A 57 -1.44 5.31 2.76
N PHE A 58 -0.51 5.92 3.49
CA PHE A 58 0.85 5.44 3.56
C PHE A 58 1.25 5.27 5.01
N PHE A 59 0.86 4.13 5.61
CA PHE A 59 1.14 3.89 7.02
C PHE A 59 2.62 3.53 7.22
N VAL A 60 3.43 4.55 7.50
CA VAL A 60 4.89 4.50 7.55
C VAL A 60 5.39 3.42 8.51
N LYS A 61 4.73 3.25 9.65
CA LYS A 61 5.11 2.22 10.64
C LYS A 61 5.16 0.83 9.98
N ASN A 62 4.10 0.43 9.29
CA ASN A 62 4.03 -0.87 8.62
C ASN A 62 5.11 -0.99 7.54
N GLN A 63 5.34 0.07 6.75
CA GLN A 63 6.37 0.05 5.71
C GLN A 63 7.78 -0.19 6.29
N THR A 64 8.09 0.47 7.41
CA THR A 64 9.36 0.27 8.11
C THR A 64 9.47 -1.08 8.81
N ASP A 65 8.37 -1.58 9.40
CA ASP A 65 8.36 -2.88 10.07
C ASP A 65 8.60 -4.00 9.05
N VAL A 66 7.96 -3.93 7.87
CA VAL A 66 8.17 -4.87 6.77
C VAL A 66 9.60 -4.79 6.24
N LEU A 67 10.16 -3.59 6.07
CA LEU A 67 11.57 -3.41 5.67
C LEU A 67 12.52 -4.11 6.65
N ILE A 68 12.37 -3.88 7.96
CA ILE A 68 13.22 -4.50 8.99
C ILE A 68 13.04 -6.02 9.03
N ALA A 69 11.80 -6.51 8.96
CA ALA A 69 11.51 -7.94 8.96
C ALA A 69 12.08 -8.65 7.72
N GLY A 70 11.89 -8.06 6.54
CA GLY A 70 12.43 -8.57 5.27
C GLY A 70 13.95 -8.63 5.28
N LEU A 71 14.60 -7.57 5.75
CA LEU A 71 16.05 -7.52 5.92
C LEU A 71 16.53 -8.65 6.86
N LYS A 72 15.93 -8.78 8.04
CA LYS A 72 16.28 -9.86 9.00
C LYS A 72 16.12 -11.25 8.39
N GLN A 73 15.04 -11.48 7.65
CA GLN A 73 14.76 -12.78 7.06
C GLN A 73 15.81 -13.16 6.01
N ARG A 74 16.15 -12.24 5.11
CA ARG A 74 17.18 -12.44 4.09
C ARG A 74 18.57 -12.72 4.67
N MET A 75 18.90 -11.99 5.73
CA MET A 75 20.16 -12.22 6.44
C MET A 75 20.21 -13.60 7.10
N ARG A 76 19.08 -14.10 7.64
CA ARG A 76 18.98 -15.48 8.17
C ARG A 76 19.20 -16.52 7.08
N THR A 77 18.83 -16.23 5.84
CA THR A 77 19.09 -17.11 4.69
C THR A 77 20.52 -16.97 4.12
N GLY A 78 21.40 -16.20 4.77
CA GLY A 78 22.81 -16.04 4.38
C GLY A 78 23.07 -14.91 3.37
N GLU A 79 22.07 -14.11 3.02
CA GLU A 79 22.25 -12.95 2.14
C GLU A 79 23.10 -11.88 2.83
N ARG A 80 24.03 -11.27 2.08
CA ARG A 80 24.85 -10.16 2.61
C ARG A 80 23.98 -8.96 2.92
N PHE A 81 24.24 -8.29 4.04
CA PHE A 81 23.45 -7.14 4.53
C PHE A 81 23.16 -6.09 3.43
N ASN A 82 24.19 -5.61 2.72
CA ASN A 82 24.01 -4.57 1.71
C ASN A 82 23.11 -5.05 0.55
N THR A 83 23.27 -6.31 0.11
CA THR A 83 22.43 -6.89 -0.95
C THR A 83 20.98 -7.02 -0.49
N ALA A 84 20.77 -7.51 0.73
CA ALA A 84 19.43 -7.60 1.33
C ALA A 84 18.79 -6.22 1.49
N LEU A 85 19.57 -5.22 1.94
CA LEU A 85 19.10 -3.85 2.10
C LEU A 85 18.72 -3.23 0.76
N ASP A 86 19.58 -3.30 -0.25
CA ASP A 86 19.28 -2.79 -1.59
C ASP A 86 18.02 -3.46 -2.17
N SER A 87 17.86 -4.77 -1.95
CA SER A 87 16.68 -5.52 -2.40
C SER A 87 15.37 -5.08 -1.72
N GLU A 88 15.42 -4.72 -0.43
CA GLU A 88 14.24 -4.20 0.28
C GLU A 88 13.99 -2.71 -0.02
N LEU A 89 15.04 -1.91 -0.27
CA LEU A 89 14.91 -0.51 -0.70
C LEU A 89 14.20 -0.40 -2.06
N VAL A 90 14.46 -1.31 -2.99
CA VAL A 90 13.71 -1.40 -4.27
C VAL A 90 12.21 -1.50 -4.02
N LYS A 91 11.78 -2.31 -3.03
CA LYS A 91 10.36 -2.42 -2.70
C LYS A 91 9.82 -1.12 -2.12
N VAL A 92 10.56 -0.45 -1.22
CA VAL A 92 10.09 0.80 -0.59
C VAL A 92 9.95 1.91 -1.63
N LYS A 93 10.89 1.97 -2.57
CA LYS A 93 10.79 2.82 -3.75
C LYS A 93 9.47 2.56 -4.51
N VAL A 94 9.16 1.30 -4.81
CA VAL A 94 7.91 0.93 -5.50
C VAL A 94 6.67 1.38 -4.72
N ASP A 95 6.70 1.30 -3.38
CA ASP A 95 5.56 1.76 -2.58
C ASP A 95 5.38 3.28 -2.61
N ILE A 96 6.49 4.04 -2.52
CA ILE A 96 6.47 5.51 -2.63
C ILE A 96 5.92 5.93 -4.01
N GLU A 97 6.37 5.23 -5.04
CA GLU A 97 5.96 5.42 -6.41
C GLU A 97 4.47 5.10 -6.64
N ALA A 98 3.98 4.01 -6.07
CA ALA A 98 2.58 3.65 -6.13
C ALA A 98 1.70 4.64 -5.36
N PHE A 99 2.18 5.11 -4.20
CA PHE A 99 1.50 6.16 -3.45
C PHE A 99 1.35 7.45 -4.27
N GLU A 100 2.40 7.86 -4.98
CA GLU A 100 2.34 9.01 -5.89
C GLU A 100 1.24 8.82 -6.96
N ASP A 101 1.23 7.67 -7.62
CA ASP A 101 0.30 7.38 -8.72
C ASP A 101 -1.16 7.26 -8.24
N GLU A 102 -1.38 6.57 -7.12
CA GLU A 102 -2.72 6.27 -6.61
C GLU A 102 -3.33 7.44 -5.81
N TYR A 103 -2.53 8.22 -5.08
CA TYR A 103 -3.04 9.20 -4.11
C TYR A 103 -2.77 10.63 -4.47
N LEU A 104 -1.55 10.92 -4.88
CA LEU A 104 -1.16 12.29 -5.19
C LEU A 104 -1.73 12.68 -6.54
N LYS A 105 -1.55 11.83 -7.56
CA LYS A 105 -2.11 12.03 -8.91
C LYS A 105 -3.57 11.60 -9.05
N GLN A 106 -4.03 10.71 -8.15
CA GLN A 106 -5.37 10.11 -8.19
C GLN A 106 -5.70 9.51 -9.56
N LEU A 107 -4.78 8.71 -10.10
CA LEU A 107 -5.00 8.07 -11.40
C LEU A 107 -6.22 7.15 -11.34
N ALA A 108 -7.10 7.26 -12.35
CA ALA A 108 -8.27 6.39 -12.50
C ALA A 108 -7.91 5.00 -13.08
N GLY A 109 -6.75 4.88 -13.73
CA GLY A 109 -6.17 3.63 -14.18
C GLY A 109 -4.82 3.37 -13.50
N LEU A 110 -4.62 2.18 -12.95
CA LEU A 110 -3.37 1.76 -12.32
C LEU A 110 -2.85 0.50 -12.98
N ARG A 111 -1.55 0.44 -13.28
CA ARG A 111 -0.91 -0.73 -13.89
C ARG A 111 -0.31 -1.63 -12.83
N TRP A 112 -0.49 -2.93 -13.01
CA TRP A 112 0.13 -3.94 -12.15
C TRP A 112 1.43 -4.45 -12.77
N ASN A 113 2.46 -4.56 -11.95
CA ASN A 113 3.74 -5.15 -12.36
C ASN A 113 3.81 -6.63 -11.94
N ILE A 114 3.02 -7.46 -12.62
CA ILE A 114 2.96 -8.91 -12.40
C ILE A 114 3.55 -9.70 -13.57
N GLY A 115 3.83 -10.97 -13.33
CA GLY A 115 4.04 -11.95 -14.40
C GLY A 115 4.18 -13.35 -13.85
N TRP A 116 4.65 -14.26 -14.71
CA TRP A 116 4.84 -15.65 -14.36
C TRP A 116 6.24 -15.92 -13.84
N LYS A 117 6.34 -16.88 -12.91
CA LYS A 117 7.61 -17.49 -12.48
C LYS A 117 7.35 -18.92 -12.03
N ASP A 118 8.29 -19.81 -12.33
CA ASP A 118 8.23 -21.19 -11.83
C ASP A 118 8.68 -21.22 -10.37
N VAL A 119 7.79 -21.73 -9.51
CA VAL A 119 8.00 -21.91 -8.07
C VAL A 119 7.46 -23.29 -7.70
N ASP A 120 8.31 -24.16 -7.16
CA ASP A 120 7.97 -25.55 -6.81
C ASP A 120 7.34 -26.32 -7.98
N ASP A 121 7.99 -26.25 -9.16
CA ASP A 121 7.56 -26.88 -10.42
C ASP A 121 6.17 -26.43 -10.91
N LYS A 122 5.68 -25.30 -10.41
CA LYS A 122 4.41 -24.69 -10.83
C LYS A 122 4.63 -23.27 -11.31
N GLN A 123 4.02 -22.92 -12.43
CA GLN A 123 4.00 -21.54 -12.90
C GLN A 123 3.05 -20.72 -12.00
N ARG A 124 3.56 -19.76 -11.24
CA ARG A 124 2.79 -18.91 -10.31
C ARG A 124 2.83 -17.44 -10.73
N ILE A 125 1.79 -16.67 -10.36
CA ILE A 125 1.82 -15.22 -10.55
C ILE A 125 2.71 -14.61 -9.48
N VAL A 126 3.63 -13.75 -9.91
CA VAL A 126 4.55 -13.02 -9.03
C VAL A 126 4.46 -11.52 -9.25
N ALA A 127 4.66 -10.78 -8.17
CA ALA A 127 4.86 -9.35 -8.16
C ALA A 127 6.31 -9.02 -8.56
N LYS A 128 6.56 -8.69 -9.84
CA LYS A 128 7.92 -8.47 -10.38
C LYS A 128 8.68 -7.38 -9.62
N ALA A 129 7.97 -6.31 -9.25
CA ALA A 129 8.53 -5.18 -8.50
C ALA A 129 8.92 -5.54 -7.05
N TYR A 130 8.39 -6.63 -6.50
CA TYR A 130 8.61 -7.08 -5.13
C TYR A 130 9.56 -8.28 -5.07
N ASN A 131 10.65 -8.23 -5.84
CA ASN A 131 11.61 -9.34 -5.99
C ASN A 131 10.94 -10.66 -6.41
N HIS A 132 9.89 -10.58 -7.23
CA HIS A 132 9.09 -11.73 -7.65
C HIS A 132 8.43 -12.49 -6.48
N ALA A 133 8.01 -11.77 -5.43
CA ALA A 133 7.15 -12.33 -4.39
C ALA A 133 5.89 -12.95 -5.02
N LEU A 134 5.45 -14.11 -4.49
CA LEU A 134 4.22 -14.75 -4.94
C LEU A 134 3.03 -13.81 -4.71
N LEU A 135 2.15 -13.65 -5.70
CA LEU A 135 0.94 -12.85 -5.55
C LEU A 135 0.09 -13.36 -4.37
N GLU A 136 0.09 -14.67 -4.15
CA GLU A 136 -0.56 -15.33 -3.01
C GLU A 136 -0.03 -14.83 -1.65
N SER A 137 1.28 -14.61 -1.53
CA SER A 137 1.89 -14.17 -0.26
C SER A 137 1.58 -12.71 0.09
N VAL A 138 1.25 -11.89 -0.91
CA VAL A 138 0.91 -10.47 -0.72
C VAL A 138 -0.59 -10.21 -0.72
N THR A 139 -1.41 -11.23 -1.01
CA THR A 139 -2.87 -11.15 -0.97
C THR A 139 -3.36 -11.47 0.44
N GLY A 140 -4.04 -10.52 1.09
CA GLY A 140 -4.51 -10.70 2.46
C GLY A 140 -5.53 -11.84 2.61
N LYS A 141 -5.19 -12.88 3.40
CA LYS A 141 -6.08 -14.02 3.68
C LYS A 141 -7.33 -13.64 4.48
N SER A 142 -7.29 -12.53 5.22
CA SER A 142 -8.43 -11.99 5.96
C SER A 142 -9.23 -10.97 5.15
N GLU A 143 -8.70 -10.47 4.02
CA GLU A 143 -9.36 -9.46 3.21
C GLU A 143 -10.69 -10.00 2.67
N ARG A 144 -11.77 -9.31 3.06
CA ARG A 144 -13.16 -9.69 2.81
C ARG A 144 -13.44 -11.16 3.20
N GLU A 145 -12.97 -11.56 4.38
CA GLU A 145 -13.07 -12.95 4.89
C GLU A 145 -12.47 -13.98 3.93
N GLY A 146 -11.34 -13.64 3.32
CA GLY A 146 -10.64 -14.52 2.39
C GLY A 146 -11.26 -14.57 1.00
N ALA A 147 -12.34 -13.81 0.72
CA ALA A 147 -12.96 -13.82 -0.60
C ALA A 147 -12.00 -13.36 -1.71
N VAL A 148 -11.09 -12.44 -1.41
CA VAL A 148 -10.04 -11.98 -2.35
C VAL A 148 -9.04 -13.11 -2.62
N HIS A 149 -8.58 -13.80 -1.58
CA HIS A 149 -7.65 -14.91 -1.73
C HIS A 149 -8.29 -16.07 -2.50
N ASP A 150 -9.52 -16.45 -2.13
CA ASP A 150 -10.28 -17.49 -2.82
C ASP A 150 -10.44 -17.16 -4.29
N LEU A 151 -10.89 -15.95 -4.62
CA LEU A 151 -11.02 -15.46 -6.00
C LEU A 151 -9.75 -15.75 -6.82
N TRP A 152 -8.58 -15.38 -6.32
CA TRP A 152 -7.34 -15.47 -7.09
C TRP A 152 -6.83 -16.90 -7.23
N PHE A 153 -6.90 -17.70 -6.16
CA PHE A 153 -6.13 -18.95 -6.08
C PHE A 153 -7.01 -20.21 -6.02
N THR A 154 -8.20 -20.12 -5.40
CA THR A 154 -9.08 -21.29 -5.17
C THR A 154 -10.24 -21.35 -6.18
N GLY A 155 -10.82 -20.21 -6.50
CA GLY A 155 -12.07 -20.05 -7.25
C GLY A 155 -13.32 -20.28 -6.40
N ASN A 156 -14.41 -20.65 -7.06
CA ASN A 156 -15.64 -21.12 -6.43
C ASN A 156 -15.95 -22.56 -6.90
N PRO A 157 -15.51 -23.58 -6.14
CA PRO A 157 -15.74 -24.98 -6.49
C PRO A 157 -17.21 -25.35 -6.66
N SER A 158 -18.11 -24.73 -5.86
CA SER A 158 -19.55 -25.00 -5.93
C SER A 158 -20.19 -24.57 -7.25
N GLN A 159 -19.56 -23.63 -7.96
CA GLN A 159 -20.00 -23.13 -9.27
C GLN A 159 -19.07 -23.57 -10.40
N ASN A 160 -18.11 -24.46 -10.13
CA ASN A 160 -17.07 -24.88 -11.06
C ASN A 160 -16.30 -23.69 -11.69
N VAL A 161 -16.12 -22.61 -10.92
CA VAL A 161 -15.35 -21.43 -11.34
C VAL A 161 -13.92 -21.60 -10.81
N PRO A 162 -12.88 -21.70 -11.65
CA PRO A 162 -11.50 -21.79 -11.17
C PRO A 162 -11.04 -20.47 -10.57
N GLY A 163 -9.99 -20.52 -9.74
CA GLY A 163 -9.25 -19.32 -9.35
C GLY A 163 -8.64 -18.63 -10.58
N VAL A 164 -8.51 -17.31 -10.52
CA VAL A 164 -8.00 -16.49 -11.63
C VAL A 164 -6.60 -16.95 -12.08
N GLU A 165 -5.70 -17.25 -11.14
CA GLU A 165 -4.35 -17.75 -11.45
C GLU A 165 -4.40 -19.05 -12.25
N LYS A 166 -5.18 -20.03 -11.77
CA LYS A 166 -5.32 -21.34 -12.42
C LYS A 166 -5.94 -21.21 -13.81
N TRP A 167 -6.92 -20.33 -13.97
CA TRP A 167 -7.51 -20.07 -15.29
C TRP A 167 -6.47 -19.48 -16.24
N LEU A 168 -5.74 -18.44 -15.80
CA LEU A 168 -4.74 -17.75 -16.61
C LEU A 168 -3.59 -18.67 -17.08
N GLN A 169 -3.18 -19.66 -16.28
CA GLN A 169 -2.17 -20.66 -16.65
C GLN A 169 -2.53 -21.47 -17.91
N THR A 170 -3.82 -21.66 -18.16
CA THR A 170 -4.33 -22.46 -19.28
C THR A 170 -5.10 -21.64 -20.32
N ALA A 171 -5.18 -20.32 -20.09
CA ALA A 171 -5.92 -19.43 -20.94
C ALA A 171 -5.15 -19.17 -22.25
N PRO A 172 -5.82 -19.24 -23.42
CA PRO A 172 -5.21 -18.86 -24.69
C PRO A 172 -4.65 -17.43 -24.69
N GLU A 173 -3.79 -17.12 -25.65
CA GLU A 173 -3.35 -15.74 -25.90
C GLU A 173 -4.54 -14.80 -26.06
N ASN A 174 -4.39 -13.56 -25.60
CA ASN A 174 -5.41 -12.51 -25.61
C ASN A 174 -6.66 -12.82 -24.77
N SER A 175 -6.61 -13.83 -23.91
CA SER A 175 -7.66 -14.05 -22.90
C SER A 175 -7.62 -12.97 -21.84
N LEU A 176 -8.79 -12.66 -21.26
CA LEU A 176 -8.99 -11.59 -20.30
C LEU A 176 -9.86 -12.08 -19.13
N ALA A 177 -9.38 -11.90 -17.90
CA ALA A 177 -10.16 -12.05 -16.68
C ALA A 177 -10.56 -10.66 -16.17
N VAL A 178 -11.84 -10.45 -15.83
CA VAL A 178 -12.37 -9.19 -15.28
C VAL A 178 -13.07 -9.45 -13.96
N ILE A 179 -12.68 -8.68 -12.94
CA ILE A 179 -13.14 -8.79 -11.56
C ILE A 179 -13.74 -7.45 -11.16
N VAL A 180 -14.91 -7.46 -10.56
CA VAL A 180 -15.54 -6.25 -9.99
C VAL A 180 -15.48 -6.34 -8.47
N SER A 181 -14.82 -5.37 -7.85
CA SER A 181 -14.72 -5.19 -6.40
C SER A 181 -15.48 -3.92 -6.00
N PRO A 182 -16.75 -4.05 -5.55
CA PRO A 182 -17.56 -2.92 -5.11
C PRO A 182 -16.94 -2.16 -3.94
N ASP A 183 -17.38 -0.91 -3.75
CA ASP A 183 -17.12 -0.18 -2.51
C ASP A 183 -17.71 -0.89 -1.27
N GLY A 184 -17.33 -0.46 -0.06
CA GLY A 184 -17.91 -0.94 1.18
C GLY A 184 -16.99 -1.83 2.02
N TRP A 185 -17.56 -2.87 2.64
CA TRP A 185 -16.91 -3.64 3.72
C TRP A 185 -15.62 -4.35 3.27
N SER A 186 -14.49 -4.07 3.93
CA SER A 186 -13.19 -4.71 3.57
C SER A 186 -12.89 -6.00 4.35
N GLY A 187 -13.58 -6.27 5.46
CA GLY A 187 -13.21 -7.35 6.39
C GLY A 187 -11.98 -7.05 7.26
N LEU A 188 -11.39 -5.87 7.13
CA LEU A 188 -10.24 -5.42 7.90
C LEU A 188 -10.67 -4.39 8.97
N SER A 189 -9.84 -4.24 10.00
CA SER A 189 -10.01 -3.25 11.06
C SER A 189 -8.71 -2.50 11.34
N THR A 190 -8.80 -1.29 11.89
CA THR A 190 -7.65 -0.56 12.44
C THR A 190 -7.07 -1.26 13.66
N PRO A 191 -5.89 -0.86 14.16
CA PRO A 191 -5.43 -1.23 15.49
C PRO A 191 -6.49 -0.99 16.59
N ASP A 192 -7.24 0.11 16.51
CA ASP A 192 -8.32 0.45 17.43
C ASP A 192 -9.66 -0.29 17.16
N GLU A 193 -9.61 -1.41 16.44
CA GLU A 193 -10.76 -2.26 16.05
C GLU A 193 -11.85 -1.59 15.19
N LYS A 194 -11.63 -0.36 14.70
CA LYS A 194 -12.58 0.31 13.82
C LYS A 194 -12.60 -0.38 12.44
N PRO A 195 -13.79 -0.70 11.91
CA PRO A 195 -13.89 -1.36 10.62
C PRO A 195 -13.36 -0.46 9.50
N ILE A 196 -12.66 -1.07 8.56
CA ILE A 196 -12.12 -0.40 7.40
C ILE A 196 -13.05 -0.61 6.20
N ARG A 197 -13.32 0.45 5.44
CA ARG A 197 -14.23 0.44 4.28
C ARG A 197 -13.55 0.95 3.02
N TYR A 198 -13.77 0.26 1.91
CA TYR A 198 -13.38 0.74 0.58
C TYR A 198 -14.37 1.82 0.13
N THR A 199 -13.86 2.92 -0.41
CA THR A 199 -14.65 4.12 -0.68
C THR A 199 -15.00 4.29 -2.16
N GLU A 200 -14.53 3.39 -3.02
CA GLU A 200 -14.80 3.40 -4.45
C GLU A 200 -14.90 1.96 -4.96
N THR A 201 -15.43 1.80 -6.18
CA THR A 201 -15.39 0.52 -6.87
C THR A 201 -14.09 0.39 -7.66
N GLN A 202 -13.52 -0.80 -7.62
CA GLN A 202 -12.34 -1.17 -8.41
C GLN A 202 -12.66 -2.32 -9.35
N VAL A 203 -12.35 -2.16 -10.63
CA VAL A 203 -12.45 -3.20 -11.64
C VAL A 203 -11.05 -3.64 -12.01
N TYR A 204 -10.71 -4.89 -11.71
CA TYR A 204 -9.42 -5.47 -12.06
C TYR A 204 -9.56 -6.21 -13.39
N ALA A 205 -8.60 -6.01 -14.27
CA ALA A 205 -8.59 -6.64 -15.58
C ALA A 205 -7.21 -7.22 -15.85
N VAL A 206 -7.12 -8.53 -16.10
CA VAL A 206 -5.86 -9.26 -16.31
C VAL A 206 -5.91 -9.98 -17.66
N LYS A 207 -5.00 -9.61 -18.56
CA LYS A 207 -4.92 -10.13 -19.92
C LYS A 207 -3.65 -10.96 -20.13
N THR A 208 -3.80 -12.12 -20.75
CA THR A 208 -2.68 -12.90 -21.29
C THR A 208 -2.27 -12.34 -22.65
N LYS A 209 -0.99 -11.99 -22.83
CA LYS A 209 -0.43 -11.48 -24.09
C LYS A 209 0.00 -12.61 -25.03
N LYS A 210 0.40 -12.25 -26.26
CA LYS A 210 0.83 -13.19 -27.32
C LYS A 210 2.08 -14.02 -26.99
N ASN A 211 2.80 -13.68 -25.93
CA ASN A 211 3.99 -14.39 -25.45
C ASN A 211 3.75 -15.05 -24.09
N GLY A 212 2.49 -15.17 -23.66
CA GLY A 212 2.13 -15.65 -22.33
C GLY A 212 2.35 -14.64 -21.20
N GLU A 213 2.92 -13.46 -21.46
CA GLU A 213 3.06 -12.42 -20.43
C GLU A 213 1.71 -11.94 -19.92
N LEU A 214 1.68 -11.48 -18.67
CA LEU A 214 0.50 -10.87 -18.07
C LEU A 214 0.53 -9.36 -18.20
N GLU A 215 -0.62 -8.80 -18.54
CA GLU A 215 -0.90 -7.38 -18.47
C GLU A 215 -2.12 -7.16 -17.59
N ALA A 216 -1.94 -6.43 -16.49
CA ALA A 216 -2.99 -6.22 -15.52
C ALA A 216 -3.16 -4.74 -15.16
N TYR A 217 -4.42 -4.35 -14.99
CA TYR A 217 -4.82 -3.01 -14.62
C TYR A 217 -5.91 -3.02 -13.55
N THR A 218 -5.94 -1.97 -12.73
CA THR A 218 -7.10 -1.59 -11.92
C THR A 218 -7.71 -0.33 -12.53
N PHE A 219 -9.02 -0.35 -12.73
CA PHE A 219 -9.82 0.83 -13.09
C PHE A 219 -10.65 1.24 -11.87
N ARG A 220 -10.53 2.51 -11.49
CA ARG A 220 -11.20 3.08 -10.33
C ARG A 220 -12.35 3.96 -10.80
N TYR A 221 -13.53 3.76 -10.22
CA TYR A 221 -14.68 4.61 -10.49
C TYR A 221 -15.71 4.56 -9.37
N GLU A 222 -16.55 5.59 -9.31
CA GLU A 222 -17.65 5.70 -8.37
C GLU A 222 -18.88 4.96 -8.91
N ALA A 223 -19.19 3.80 -8.33
CA ALA A 223 -20.40 3.04 -8.64
C ALA A 223 -21.03 2.50 -7.38
N ASN A 224 -22.35 2.58 -7.33
CA ASN A 224 -23.12 1.92 -6.28
C ASN A 224 -23.27 0.42 -6.58
N ILE A 225 -23.81 -0.31 -5.60
CA ILE A 225 -23.94 -1.77 -5.70
C ILE A 225 -24.81 -2.22 -6.89
N LEU A 226 -25.88 -1.50 -7.23
CA LEU A 226 -26.76 -1.84 -8.35
C LEU A 226 -26.07 -1.65 -9.71
N GLN A 227 -25.27 -0.59 -9.84
CA GLN A 227 -24.42 -0.38 -11.02
C GLN A 227 -23.40 -1.51 -11.17
N ASN A 228 -22.78 -1.96 -10.06
CA ASN A 228 -21.88 -3.10 -10.09
C ASN A 228 -22.56 -4.41 -10.51
N GLU A 229 -23.80 -4.66 -10.08
CA GLU A 229 -24.58 -5.80 -10.58
C GLU A 229 -24.84 -5.70 -12.08
N GLN A 230 -25.24 -4.52 -12.57
CA GLN A 230 -25.48 -4.29 -13.99
C GLN A 230 -24.21 -4.51 -14.81
N LEU A 231 -23.06 -4.06 -14.30
CA LEU A 231 -21.75 -4.32 -14.90
C LEU A 231 -21.46 -5.82 -15.00
N GLN A 232 -21.66 -6.58 -13.93
CA GLN A 232 -21.50 -8.05 -13.96
C GLN A 232 -22.43 -8.73 -14.97
N ARG A 233 -23.70 -8.30 -15.04
CA ARG A 233 -24.66 -8.82 -16.04
C ARG A 233 -24.21 -8.50 -17.46
N LYS A 234 -23.67 -7.30 -17.72
CA LYS A 234 -23.11 -6.93 -19.03
C LYS A 234 -21.89 -7.78 -19.41
N PHE A 235 -21.13 -8.23 -18.42
CA PHE A 235 -20.05 -9.21 -18.60
C PHE A 235 -20.54 -10.65 -18.79
N GLY A 236 -21.86 -10.88 -18.78
CA GLY A 236 -22.47 -12.18 -18.97
C GLY A 236 -22.55 -13.03 -17.71
N LEU A 237 -22.36 -12.42 -16.53
CA LEU A 237 -22.41 -13.11 -15.26
C LEU A 237 -23.82 -13.11 -14.67
N THR A 238 -24.17 -14.21 -14.00
CA THR A 238 -25.38 -14.28 -13.18
C THR A 238 -25.09 -13.63 -11.83
N VAL A 239 -25.95 -12.69 -11.42
CA VAL A 239 -25.89 -12.06 -10.09
C VAL A 239 -26.87 -12.78 -9.18
N SER A 240 -26.37 -13.41 -8.12
CA SER A 240 -27.20 -14.07 -7.12
C SER A 240 -27.72 -13.08 -6.08
N ASN A 241 -28.89 -13.37 -5.53
CA ASN A 241 -29.39 -12.65 -4.37
C ASN A 241 -28.55 -13.03 -3.13
N ALA A 242 -28.12 -12.04 -2.37
CA ALA A 242 -27.39 -12.22 -1.12
C ALA A 242 -28.24 -11.82 0.08
N ALA A 243 -27.97 -12.42 1.24
CA ALA A 243 -28.72 -12.14 2.47
C ALA A 243 -28.47 -10.73 3.02
N ASN A 244 -27.31 -10.13 2.73
CA ASN A 244 -26.93 -8.78 3.17
C ASN A 244 -25.84 -8.21 2.25
N GLN A 245 -25.52 -6.92 2.40
CA GLN A 245 -24.53 -6.23 1.58
C GLN A 245 -23.13 -6.86 1.65
N LYS A 246 -22.71 -7.36 2.82
CA LYS A 246 -21.41 -8.02 2.98
C LYS A 246 -21.31 -9.28 2.13
N GLU A 247 -22.31 -10.15 2.20
CA GLU A 247 -22.36 -11.36 1.35
C GLU A 247 -22.52 -11.01 -0.13
N GLN A 248 -23.27 -9.95 -0.45
CA GLN A 248 -23.40 -9.46 -1.81
C GLN A 248 -22.04 -9.05 -2.39
N ILE A 249 -21.22 -8.32 -1.62
CA ILE A 249 -19.89 -7.92 -2.05
C ILE A 249 -18.97 -9.16 -2.20
N LYS A 250 -19.00 -10.10 -1.27
CA LYS A 250 -18.22 -11.35 -1.37
C LYS A 250 -18.59 -12.14 -2.62
N GLN A 251 -19.88 -12.27 -2.90
CA GLN A 251 -20.38 -12.96 -4.09
C GLN A 251 -19.96 -12.23 -5.37
N MET A 252 -20.12 -10.90 -5.43
CA MET A 252 -19.66 -10.11 -6.59
C MET A 252 -18.17 -10.29 -6.85
N LEU A 253 -17.35 -10.20 -5.80
CA LEU A 253 -15.91 -10.35 -5.95
C LEU A 253 -15.51 -11.72 -6.50
N LYS A 254 -16.15 -12.79 -6.03
CA LYS A 254 -15.91 -14.17 -6.51
C LYS A 254 -16.49 -14.45 -7.90
N ASN A 255 -17.34 -13.57 -8.43
CA ASN A 255 -17.98 -13.71 -9.72
C ASN A 255 -17.11 -13.10 -10.83
N VAL A 256 -16.18 -13.90 -11.34
CA VAL A 256 -15.20 -13.44 -12.35
C VAL A 256 -15.70 -13.68 -13.76
N ALA A 257 -15.57 -12.66 -14.61
CA ALA A 257 -15.80 -12.82 -16.03
C ALA A 257 -14.52 -13.26 -16.75
N PHE A 258 -14.60 -14.44 -17.37
CA PHE A 258 -13.50 -15.03 -18.13
C PHE A 258 -13.79 -14.99 -19.63
N PHE A 259 -13.01 -14.22 -20.37
CA PHE A 259 -13.12 -14.07 -21.82
C PHE A 259 -11.93 -14.76 -22.48
N ARG A 260 -12.17 -15.89 -23.17
CA ARG A 260 -11.09 -16.62 -23.85
C ARG A 260 -10.73 -15.98 -25.18
N GLY A 261 -9.45 -15.68 -25.42
CA GLY A 261 -9.01 -15.00 -26.65
C GLY A 261 -9.23 -15.78 -27.95
N ASP A 262 -9.46 -17.10 -27.86
CA ASP A 262 -9.79 -17.98 -28.99
C ASP A 262 -11.29 -18.01 -29.35
N ASN A 263 -12.17 -17.41 -28.55
CA ASN A 263 -13.60 -17.38 -28.81
C ASN A 263 -14.01 -16.12 -29.60
N PRO A 264 -14.36 -16.23 -30.90
CA PRO A 264 -14.72 -15.09 -31.74
C PRO A 264 -16.03 -14.41 -31.30
N ASN A 265 -16.87 -15.12 -30.54
CA ASN A 265 -18.17 -14.63 -30.07
C ASN A 265 -18.07 -13.84 -28.76
N ASN A 266 -16.87 -13.67 -28.20
CA ASN A 266 -16.70 -12.84 -27.01
C ASN A 266 -17.08 -11.39 -27.32
N LYS A 267 -18.00 -10.85 -26.52
CA LYS A 267 -18.39 -9.44 -26.57
C LYS A 267 -17.25 -8.51 -26.12
N ILE A 268 -16.38 -9.01 -25.25
CA ILE A 268 -15.23 -8.28 -24.69
C ILE A 268 -13.95 -8.91 -25.21
N LYS A 269 -13.17 -8.13 -25.94
CA LYS A 269 -11.93 -8.57 -26.60
C LYS A 269 -10.69 -7.94 -26.00
N ASN A 270 -10.84 -6.79 -25.33
CA ASN A 270 -9.72 -6.03 -24.80
C ASN A 270 -10.12 -5.16 -23.59
N MET A 271 -9.14 -4.51 -22.97
CA MET A 271 -9.33 -3.64 -21.80
C MET A 271 -10.22 -2.42 -22.10
N LYS A 272 -10.17 -1.86 -23.32
CA LYS A 272 -11.02 -0.73 -23.71
C LYS A 272 -12.49 -1.12 -23.69
N ASP A 273 -12.85 -2.32 -24.15
CA ASP A 273 -14.23 -2.81 -24.12
C ASP A 273 -14.77 -2.87 -22.67
N VAL A 274 -13.92 -3.22 -21.70
CA VAL A 274 -14.27 -3.20 -20.27
C VAL A 274 -14.60 -1.78 -19.82
N VAL A 275 -13.74 -0.81 -20.16
CA VAL A 275 -13.90 0.62 -19.83
C VAL A 275 -15.15 1.21 -20.49
N ASP A 276 -15.43 0.84 -21.75
CA ASP A 276 -16.61 1.31 -22.48
C ASP A 276 -17.91 0.82 -21.82
N ILE A 277 -17.95 -0.43 -21.33
CA ILE A 277 -19.11 -0.95 -20.57
C ILE A 277 -19.23 -0.25 -19.21
N MET A 278 -18.12 0.02 -18.53
CA MET A 278 -18.13 0.78 -17.27
C MET A 278 -18.73 2.18 -17.47
N GLU A 279 -18.35 2.89 -18.53
CA GLU A 279 -18.92 4.20 -18.87
C GLU A 279 -20.41 4.10 -19.20
N GLU A 280 -20.81 3.08 -19.99
CA GLU A 280 -22.21 2.83 -20.33
C GLU A 280 -23.08 2.69 -19.06
N ILE A 281 -22.63 1.90 -18.09
CA ILE A 281 -23.34 1.66 -16.82
C ILE A 281 -23.33 2.90 -15.93
N LYS A 282 -22.24 3.67 -15.94
CA LYS A 282 -22.13 4.91 -15.16
C LYS A 282 -23.06 5.99 -15.70
N GLY A 283 -23.27 6.02 -17.02
CA GLY A 283 -24.15 6.97 -17.71
C GLY A 283 -23.57 8.38 -17.85
N ASN A 284 -22.29 8.58 -17.52
CA ASN A 284 -21.54 9.81 -17.75
C ASN A 284 -20.04 9.51 -17.86
N ASN A 285 -19.27 10.47 -18.39
CA ASN A 285 -17.83 10.31 -18.62
C ASN A 285 -16.99 10.48 -17.33
N ILE A 286 -17.58 10.68 -16.15
CA ILE A 286 -16.82 10.89 -14.90
C ILE A 286 -16.57 9.55 -14.20
N THR A 287 -15.31 9.26 -13.90
CA THR A 287 -14.91 8.04 -13.18
C THR A 287 -14.85 8.29 -11.67
N ILE A 288 -13.91 9.12 -11.22
CA ILE A 288 -13.68 9.40 -9.80
C ILE A 288 -12.96 10.74 -9.62
N LYS A 289 -13.34 11.53 -8.60
CA LYS A 289 -12.65 12.78 -8.19
C LYS A 289 -12.25 13.68 -9.39
N GLY A 290 -13.18 13.88 -10.33
CA GLY A 290 -12.99 14.72 -11.52
C GLY A 290 -12.19 14.10 -12.67
N LYS A 291 -11.71 12.87 -12.54
CA LYS A 291 -11.16 12.08 -13.65
C LYS A 291 -12.27 11.53 -14.53
N THR A 292 -11.91 11.18 -15.77
CA THR A 292 -12.84 10.72 -16.80
C THR A 292 -12.53 9.32 -17.32
N PHE A 293 -13.46 8.71 -18.06
CA PHE A 293 -13.19 7.44 -18.76
C PHE A 293 -12.20 7.65 -19.91
N ASP A 294 -12.16 8.84 -20.49
CA ASP A 294 -11.15 9.19 -21.49
C ASP A 294 -9.73 9.22 -20.92
N ASP A 295 -9.57 9.61 -19.65
CA ASP A 295 -8.28 9.48 -18.95
C ASP A 295 -7.85 8.01 -18.84
N ILE A 296 -8.78 7.09 -18.53
CA ILE A 296 -8.50 5.66 -18.49
C ILE A 296 -8.12 5.14 -19.89
N ARG A 297 -8.84 5.56 -20.94
CA ARG A 297 -8.52 5.17 -22.33
C ARG A 297 -7.16 5.70 -22.77
N ALA A 298 -6.82 6.93 -22.39
CA ALA A 298 -5.52 7.52 -22.66
C ALA A 298 -4.42 6.76 -21.91
N PHE A 299 -4.65 6.42 -20.64
CA PHE A 299 -3.75 5.58 -19.84
C PHE A 299 -3.52 4.21 -20.48
N LEU A 300 -4.56 3.56 -21.01
CA LEU A 300 -4.43 2.28 -21.69
C LEU A 300 -3.61 2.35 -22.98
N ARG A 301 -3.66 3.47 -23.71
CA ARG A 301 -2.88 3.67 -24.93
C ARG A 301 -1.41 3.89 -24.60
N ASN A 302 -1.13 4.81 -23.68
CA ASN A 302 0.22 5.23 -23.31
C ASN A 302 0.37 5.31 -21.78
N PRO A 303 0.51 4.18 -21.07
CA PRO A 303 0.57 4.21 -19.62
C PRO A 303 1.78 5.02 -19.12
N GLN A 304 2.87 5.07 -19.88
CA GLN A 304 4.07 5.83 -19.50
C GLN A 304 3.85 7.34 -19.39
N ASP A 305 2.91 7.89 -20.18
CA ASP A 305 2.61 9.34 -20.17
C ASP A 305 1.99 9.77 -18.83
N PHE A 306 1.29 8.86 -18.15
CA PHE A 306 0.64 9.10 -16.86
C PHE A 306 1.53 8.71 -15.68
N LEU A 307 2.47 7.79 -15.91
CA LEU A 307 3.46 7.36 -14.94
C LEU A 307 4.68 8.29 -14.89
N HIS A 308 4.71 9.37 -15.69
CA HIS A 308 5.70 10.42 -15.53
C HIS A 308 5.60 11.01 -14.13
N ARG A 309 6.69 10.89 -13.36
CA ARG A 309 6.77 11.35 -11.97
C ARG A 309 7.20 12.80 -11.94
N HIS A 310 6.95 13.48 -10.82
CA HIS A 310 7.59 14.77 -10.61
C HIS A 310 9.11 14.60 -10.68
N ASP A 311 9.83 15.51 -11.34
CA ASP A 311 11.30 15.50 -11.45
C ASP A 311 12.04 15.37 -10.11
N LYS A 312 11.39 15.73 -9.00
CA LYS A 312 11.92 15.67 -7.64
C LYS A 312 11.64 14.35 -6.94
N THR A 313 10.71 13.53 -7.44
CA THR A 313 10.41 12.23 -6.85
C THR A 313 11.65 11.32 -6.80
N PRO A 314 12.42 11.13 -7.90
CA PRO A 314 13.63 10.31 -7.85
C PRO A 314 14.68 10.85 -6.88
N GLU A 315 14.82 12.18 -6.78
CA GLU A 315 15.74 12.83 -5.85
C GLU A 315 15.36 12.55 -4.39
N LEU A 316 14.07 12.68 -4.04
CA LEU A 316 13.57 12.42 -2.69
C LEU A 316 13.72 10.95 -2.28
N ILE A 317 13.43 10.02 -3.20
CA ILE A 317 13.64 8.58 -2.97
C ILE A 317 15.13 8.30 -2.74
N HIS A 318 16.01 8.88 -3.57
CA HIS A 318 17.45 8.70 -3.42
C HIS A 318 17.97 9.27 -2.08
N GLN A 319 17.50 10.44 -1.64
CA GLN A 319 17.84 11.01 -0.35
C GLN A 319 17.46 10.06 0.81
N PHE A 320 16.29 9.43 0.72
CA PHE A 320 15.81 8.44 1.68
C PHE A 320 16.68 7.17 1.69
N GLU A 321 17.00 6.61 0.52
CA GLU A 321 17.87 5.44 0.40
C GLU A 321 19.26 5.69 1.01
N GLU A 322 19.86 6.85 0.73
CA GLU A 322 21.16 7.22 1.29
C GLU A 322 21.09 7.45 2.80
N PHE A 323 19.98 8.02 3.30
CA PHE A 323 19.73 8.14 4.74
C PHE A 323 19.69 6.77 5.42
N ILE A 324 18.97 5.80 4.85
CA ILE A 324 18.86 4.44 5.41
C ILE A 324 20.24 3.79 5.52
N LYS A 325 21.02 3.84 4.44
CA LYS A 325 22.38 3.25 4.42
C LYS A 325 23.27 3.90 5.47
N TRP A 326 23.17 5.23 5.62
CA TRP A 326 23.87 5.96 6.68
C TRP A 326 23.40 5.53 8.08
N GLU A 327 22.09 5.44 8.32
CA GLU A 327 21.52 5.11 9.63
C GLU A 327 21.98 3.74 10.11
N PHE A 328 21.90 2.71 9.26
CA PHE A 328 22.41 1.38 9.60
C PHE A 328 23.92 1.34 9.85
N SER A 329 24.69 2.25 9.21
CA SER A 329 26.13 2.35 9.43
C SER A 329 26.53 2.89 10.80
N GLN A 330 25.63 3.62 11.47
CA GLN A 330 25.88 4.19 12.79
C GLN A 330 25.89 3.12 13.88
N GLY A 331 25.23 1.98 13.66
CA GLY A 331 25.17 0.90 14.63
C GLY A 331 24.33 1.22 15.86
N HIS A 332 23.32 2.08 15.72
CA HIS A 332 22.34 2.33 16.76
C HIS A 332 21.60 1.04 17.16
N ILE A 333 20.88 1.10 18.29
CA ILE A 333 19.97 0.03 18.67
C ILE A 333 18.79 -0.04 17.69
N GLU A 334 18.15 -1.20 17.60
CA GLU A 334 17.09 -1.44 16.62
C GLU A 334 15.92 -0.46 16.76
N GLN A 335 15.47 -0.20 17.98
CA GLN A 335 14.36 0.71 18.24
C GLN A 335 14.65 2.14 17.75
N GLU A 336 15.87 2.63 18.00
CA GLU A 336 16.31 3.95 17.56
C GLU A 336 16.40 4.02 16.03
N THR A 337 16.98 2.99 15.42
CA THR A 337 17.05 2.85 13.96
C THR A 337 15.64 2.91 13.37
N THR A 338 14.71 2.08 13.86
CA THR A 338 13.33 2.03 13.38
C THR A 338 12.63 3.39 13.46
N ILE A 339 12.75 4.11 14.58
CA ILE A 339 12.17 5.46 14.72
C ILE A 339 12.77 6.42 13.70
N ASN A 340 14.11 6.43 13.54
CA ASN A 340 14.78 7.29 12.57
C ASN A 340 14.33 6.98 11.13
N LEU A 341 14.17 5.69 10.78
CA LEU A 341 13.65 5.27 9.48
C LEU A 341 12.22 5.74 9.25
N GLN A 342 11.36 5.64 10.26
CA GLN A 342 9.97 6.09 10.19
C GLN A 342 9.89 7.59 9.95
N ILE A 343 10.64 8.39 10.71
CA ILE A 343 10.69 9.84 10.52
C ILE A 343 11.20 10.16 9.10
N ALA A 344 12.29 9.55 8.65
CA ALA A 344 12.83 9.81 7.32
C ALA A 344 11.85 9.48 6.19
N LEU A 345 11.15 8.35 6.29
CA LEU A 345 10.14 7.96 5.30
C LEU A 345 8.94 8.92 5.33
N ALA A 346 8.47 9.30 6.52
CA ALA A 346 7.38 10.28 6.66
C ALA A 346 7.73 11.63 6.04
N LEU A 347 8.93 12.14 6.30
CA LEU A 347 9.44 13.38 5.70
C LEU A 347 9.45 13.31 4.17
N THR A 348 9.86 12.16 3.62
CA THR A 348 9.88 11.91 2.17
C THR A 348 8.47 12.00 1.57
N ILE A 349 7.50 11.34 2.20
CA ILE A 349 6.09 11.34 1.76
C ILE A 349 5.46 12.74 1.89
N LEU A 350 5.72 13.46 2.99
CA LEU A 350 5.19 14.82 3.18
C LEU A 350 5.79 15.81 2.17
N LYS A 351 7.07 15.67 1.84
CA LYS A 351 7.71 16.44 0.75
C LYS A 351 7.08 16.15 -0.61
N LEU A 352 6.77 14.89 -0.91
CA LEU A 352 6.03 14.52 -2.12
C LEU A 352 4.62 15.12 -2.14
N ASN A 353 3.85 14.99 -1.05
CA ASN A 353 2.52 15.59 -0.97
C ASN A 353 2.56 17.11 -1.22
N ARG A 354 3.53 17.80 -0.63
CA ARG A 354 3.72 19.24 -0.83
C ARG A 354 4.01 19.58 -2.30
N LEU A 355 4.91 18.84 -2.97
CA LEU A 355 5.22 19.04 -4.39
C LEU A 355 3.94 19.03 -5.25
N TYR A 356 3.07 18.04 -5.04
CA TYR A 356 1.83 17.90 -5.80
C TYR A 356 0.77 18.95 -5.44
N ARG A 357 0.65 19.31 -4.16
CA ARG A 357 -0.24 20.39 -3.75
C ARG A 357 0.16 21.73 -4.36
N ASP A 358 1.45 22.03 -4.39
CA ASP A 358 1.96 23.30 -4.88
C ASP A 358 1.80 23.37 -6.42
N GLN A 359 1.79 22.24 -7.14
CA GLN A 359 1.39 22.16 -8.56
C GLN A 359 -0.11 22.39 -8.81
N GLU A 360 -0.97 21.99 -7.87
CA GLU A 360 -2.43 22.17 -7.94
C GLU A 360 -2.88 23.62 -7.66
N ARG A 361 -1.97 24.52 -7.28
CA ARG A 361 -2.24 25.95 -7.03
C ARG A 361 -1.52 26.83 -8.04
N PRO A 362 -2.01 26.95 -9.29
CA PRO A 362 -1.37 27.76 -10.32
C PRO A 362 -1.27 29.25 -9.96
N ASP A 363 -2.15 29.74 -9.08
CA ASP A 363 -2.27 31.16 -8.75
C ASP A 363 -1.09 31.73 -7.93
N ASP A 364 -0.21 30.86 -7.40
CA ASP A 364 1.02 31.26 -6.68
C ASP A 364 2.29 31.22 -7.57
N ILE A 365 2.14 31.02 -8.89
CA ILE A 365 3.27 31.06 -9.83
C ILE A 365 3.68 32.52 -10.05
N ILE A 366 4.73 32.96 -9.36
CA ILE A 366 5.41 34.23 -9.64
C ILE A 366 6.20 34.04 -10.94
N TYR A 367 5.68 34.55 -12.05
CA TYR A 367 6.44 34.70 -13.29
C TYR A 367 7.51 35.78 -13.07
N SER A 368 8.75 35.35 -12.84
CA SER A 368 9.90 36.23 -12.90
C SER A 368 10.39 36.29 -14.34
N THR A 369 10.20 37.43 -15.00
CA THR A 369 10.81 37.70 -16.29
C THR A 369 12.31 37.88 -16.10
N ASP A 370 13.10 36.87 -16.48
CA ASP A 370 14.55 37.03 -16.56
C ASP A 370 14.87 37.95 -17.74
N TYR A 371 15.23 39.20 -17.43
CA TYR A 371 15.46 40.28 -18.40
C TYR A 371 16.54 39.95 -19.44
N HIS A 372 17.36 38.93 -19.22
CA HIS A 372 18.45 38.57 -20.13
C HIS A 372 18.12 37.42 -21.09
N THR A 373 17.11 36.59 -20.82
CA THR A 373 16.87 35.37 -21.61
C THR A 373 15.53 35.34 -22.37
N ARG A 374 14.59 36.28 -22.12
CA ARG A 374 13.23 36.29 -22.74
C ARG A 374 12.52 34.93 -22.69
N LYS A 375 12.86 34.06 -21.74
CA LYS A 375 12.13 32.84 -21.44
C LYS A 375 11.37 33.09 -20.16
N ASP A 376 10.06 32.88 -20.20
CA ASP A 376 9.25 32.79 -18.99
C ASP A 376 9.71 31.54 -18.24
N VAL A 377 10.55 31.73 -17.24
CA VAL A 377 10.91 30.67 -16.31
C VAL A 377 9.87 30.72 -15.20
N ALA A 378 9.03 29.70 -15.11
CA ALA A 378 8.22 29.47 -13.93
C ALA A 378 9.19 29.20 -12.76
N ILE A 379 9.50 30.23 -11.98
CA ILE A 379 10.25 30.06 -10.74
C ILE A 379 9.23 29.60 -9.71
N TYR A 380 9.08 28.29 -9.57
CA TYR A 380 8.50 27.75 -8.36
C TYR A 380 9.36 28.26 -7.21
N ALA A 381 8.77 29.04 -6.30
CA ALA A 381 9.42 29.50 -5.08
C ALA A 381 9.62 28.32 -4.12
N TYR A 382 10.36 27.30 -4.56
CA TYR A 382 11.03 26.34 -3.70
C TYR A 382 12.18 27.08 -3.02
N SER A 383 11.83 27.93 -2.05
CA SER A 383 12.85 28.52 -1.22
C SER A 383 13.58 27.38 -0.52
N LYS A 384 14.90 27.38 -0.70
CA LYS A 384 15.85 26.65 0.14
C LYS A 384 15.42 26.88 1.60
N ASN A 385 15.07 25.82 2.31
CA ASN A 385 14.68 25.81 3.73
C ASN A 385 13.36 26.54 4.06
N LEU A 386 12.27 26.27 3.33
CA LEU A 386 10.93 26.51 3.90
C LEU A 386 10.68 25.51 5.02
N ASP A 387 10.74 25.97 6.27
CA ASP A 387 10.27 25.25 7.45
C ASP A 387 8.93 24.57 7.13
N MET A 388 8.97 23.24 6.96
CA MET A 388 7.77 22.48 6.68
C MET A 388 7.05 22.28 8.01
N ASN A 389 5.85 22.84 8.14
CA ASN A 389 4.98 22.48 9.26
C ASN A 389 4.41 21.09 9.00
N TYR A 390 5.15 20.05 9.40
CA TYR A 390 4.80 18.65 9.13
C TYR A 390 3.43 18.27 9.67
N LYS A 391 2.98 18.85 10.79
CA LYS A 391 1.62 18.62 11.31
C LYS A 391 0.55 19.12 10.34
N SER A 392 0.73 20.33 9.80
CA SER A 392 -0.17 20.85 8.77
C SER A 392 -0.12 20.01 7.49
N GLU A 393 1.05 19.53 7.08
CA GLU A 393 1.17 18.66 5.91
C GLU A 393 0.51 17.29 6.12
N VAL A 394 0.60 16.72 7.33
CA VAL A 394 -0.14 15.50 7.70
C VAL A 394 -1.63 15.74 7.59
N GLU A 395 -2.16 16.83 8.15
CA GLU A 395 -3.58 17.17 8.05
C GLU A 395 -4.03 17.37 6.59
N ASN A 396 -3.21 18.03 5.78
CA ASN A 396 -3.49 18.22 4.35
C ASN A 396 -3.52 16.88 3.61
N LEU A 397 -2.56 15.99 3.90
CA LEU A 397 -2.50 14.69 3.29
C LEU A 397 -3.69 13.81 3.73
N GLN A 398 -4.07 13.84 5.01
CA GLN A 398 -5.27 13.17 5.53
C GLN A 398 -6.57 13.66 4.85
N LYS A 399 -6.64 14.95 4.49
CA LYS A 399 -7.80 15.53 3.77
C LYS A 399 -7.93 15.05 2.32
N ARG A 400 -6.82 14.68 1.65
CA ARG A 400 -6.88 14.18 0.25
C ARG A 400 -7.71 12.88 0.14
N GLY A 401 -7.78 12.10 1.22
CA GLY A 401 -8.48 10.82 1.31
C GLY A 401 -7.82 9.73 0.46
N GLY A 402 -7.75 8.50 0.98
CA GLY A 402 -7.18 7.34 0.27
C GLY A 402 -6.69 6.18 1.17
N CYS A 403 -6.20 5.12 0.51
CA CYS A 403 -5.87 3.73 0.89
C CYS A 403 -4.94 3.39 2.07
N ALA A 404 -5.13 3.97 3.25
CA ALA A 404 -4.73 3.43 4.55
C ALA A 404 -5.20 4.43 5.60
N GLY A 405 -6.51 4.40 5.82
CA GLY A 405 -7.21 5.10 6.87
C GLY A 405 -7.52 6.57 6.66
N GLY A 406 -7.40 7.09 5.44
CA GLY A 406 -7.69 8.49 5.16
C GLY A 406 -9.16 8.72 4.87
N GLY A 407 -9.91 9.06 5.92
CA GLY A 407 -11.23 9.64 5.87
C GLY A 407 -11.50 10.36 7.20
N SER A 408 -12.48 11.28 7.20
CA SER A 408 -12.92 12.01 8.40
C SER A 408 -13.05 11.08 9.63
N LYS A 409 -13.05 11.62 10.86
CA LYS A 409 -13.09 10.92 12.17
C LYS A 409 -14.09 9.72 12.29
N LYS A 410 -14.93 9.46 11.29
CA LYS A 410 -15.93 8.41 11.20
C LYS A 410 -15.62 7.25 10.24
N GLU A 411 -14.69 7.36 9.28
CA GLU A 411 -14.45 6.26 8.31
C GLU A 411 -12.97 6.13 7.91
N VAL A 412 -12.43 4.92 8.07
CA VAL A 412 -11.05 4.54 7.74
C VAL A 412 -11.11 3.72 6.44
N SER A 413 -10.34 4.10 5.42
CA SER A 413 -10.34 3.44 4.11
C SER A 413 -8.98 2.83 3.77
N LEU A 414 -8.89 1.50 3.58
CA LEU A 414 -7.75 0.83 2.95
C LEU A 414 -8.07 0.60 1.49
N PHE A 415 -7.07 0.36 0.67
CA PHE A 415 -7.21 -0.31 -0.61
C PHE A 415 -6.00 -1.19 -0.79
N SER A 416 -6.19 -2.30 -1.48
CA SER A 416 -5.13 -3.23 -1.85
C SER A 416 -4.76 -2.99 -3.31
N SER A 417 -4.20 -1.82 -3.65
CA SER A 417 -3.35 -1.79 -4.83
C SER A 417 -2.06 -2.52 -4.45
N MET A 418 -1.50 -3.31 -5.38
CA MET A 418 -0.26 -4.06 -5.13
C MET A 418 0.91 -3.16 -4.70
N GLY A 419 0.78 -1.85 -4.83
CA GLY A 419 1.80 -0.86 -4.49
C GLY A 419 1.65 -0.18 -3.12
N SER A 420 0.45 -0.07 -2.53
CA SER A 420 0.24 0.82 -1.37
C SER A 420 0.19 0.12 -0.01
N SER A 421 -0.06 -1.19 0.05
CA SER A 421 -0.32 -1.87 1.32
C SER A 421 0.37 -3.23 1.42
N ARG A 422 1.51 -3.28 2.11
CA ARG A 422 2.24 -4.53 2.43
C ARG A 422 1.65 -5.29 3.63
N ILE A 423 0.40 -5.01 4.02
CA ILE A 423 -0.24 -5.66 5.18
C ILE A 423 -0.24 -7.20 5.05
N GLY A 424 -0.27 -7.73 3.82
CA GLY A 424 -0.13 -9.17 3.56
C GLY A 424 1.24 -9.76 3.93
N GLU A 425 2.34 -9.02 3.73
CA GLU A 425 3.71 -9.51 4.00
C GLU A 425 4.01 -9.64 5.50
N THR A 426 3.33 -8.87 6.36
CA THR A 426 3.51 -8.95 7.82
C THR A 426 3.01 -10.25 8.46
N ILE A 427 2.16 -11.02 7.78
CA ILE A 427 1.46 -12.17 8.40
C ILE A 427 2.31 -13.45 8.37
N SER A 428 3.44 -13.50 7.64
CA SER A 428 4.11 -14.76 7.30
C SER A 428 5.51 -14.97 7.88
N LEU A 429 5.81 -14.52 9.11
CA LEU A 429 7.11 -14.81 9.73
C LEU A 429 7.07 -15.12 11.23
N SER A 430 6.12 -15.93 11.71
CA SER A 430 6.36 -17.00 12.69
C SER A 430 5.07 -17.65 13.17
N THR A 431 5.10 -18.97 13.20
CA THR A 431 4.24 -19.88 13.96
C THR A 431 3.71 -19.33 15.30
N SER A 432 2.42 -19.55 15.56
CA SER A 432 1.81 -19.80 16.87
C SER A 432 1.85 -18.77 18.01
N GLU A 433 2.21 -17.51 17.78
CA GLU A 433 1.92 -16.47 18.78
C GLU A 433 0.60 -15.79 18.42
N SER A 434 -0.43 -16.16 19.17
CA SER A 434 -1.69 -15.45 19.30
C SER A 434 -1.46 -13.95 19.24
N TYR A 435 -2.25 -13.28 18.41
CA TYR A 435 -2.52 -11.86 18.58
C TYR A 435 -2.95 -11.65 20.05
N SER A 436 -2.04 -11.15 20.88
CA SER A 436 -2.34 -10.78 22.27
C SER A 436 -2.91 -9.38 22.19
N PHE A 437 -4.19 -9.25 22.51
CA PHE A 437 -4.90 -7.97 22.67
C PHE A 437 -4.46 -7.22 23.94
N ASP A 438 -3.34 -7.62 24.53
CA ASP A 438 -2.92 -7.09 25.81
C ASP A 438 -2.14 -5.79 25.63
N HIS A 439 -2.57 -4.75 26.34
CA HIS A 439 -1.87 -3.46 26.43
C HIS A 439 -1.45 -3.18 27.88
N GLU A 440 -0.43 -2.35 28.11
CA GLU A 440 -0.03 -1.99 29.48
C GLU A 440 -0.89 -0.86 30.03
N GLY A 441 -1.44 -1.05 31.23
CA GLY A 441 -2.27 -0.05 31.89
C GLY A 441 -2.61 -0.38 33.35
N THR A 442 -3.49 0.43 33.93
CA THR A 442 -4.07 0.19 35.26
C THR A 442 -5.42 -0.51 35.10
N CYS A 443 -5.57 -1.69 35.69
CA CYS A 443 -6.79 -2.50 35.56
C CYS A 443 -8.01 -1.76 36.11
N VAL A 444 -9.09 -1.66 35.33
CA VAL A 444 -10.32 -0.97 35.76
C VAL A 444 -11.05 -1.70 36.90
N ALA A 445 -10.89 -3.03 36.99
CA ALA A 445 -11.53 -3.85 38.02
C ALA A 445 -10.79 -3.79 39.37
N CYS A 446 -9.46 -3.96 39.39
CA CYS A 446 -8.70 -3.96 40.65
C CYS A 446 -7.91 -2.67 40.95
N ARG A 447 -7.92 -1.70 40.04
CA ARG A 447 -7.20 -0.41 40.13
C ARG A 447 -5.69 -0.52 40.40
N ASN A 448 -5.08 -1.67 40.10
CA ASN A 448 -3.65 -1.91 40.22
C ASN A 448 -2.98 -1.87 38.85
N GLY A 449 -1.84 -1.19 38.75
CA GLY A 449 -1.00 -1.08 37.55
C GLY A 449 0.44 -0.67 37.89
N PRO A 450 1.39 -0.77 36.94
CA PRO A 450 1.18 -1.21 35.55
C PRO A 450 1.11 -2.75 35.42
N LYS A 451 0.14 -3.25 34.62
CA LYS A 451 -0.03 -4.67 34.26
C LYS A 451 -0.44 -4.79 32.79
N LYS A 452 -0.29 -5.99 32.21
CA LYS A 452 -0.93 -6.35 30.93
C LYS A 452 -2.45 -6.48 31.12
N LEU A 453 -3.21 -5.79 30.28
CA LEU A 453 -4.66 -5.70 30.30
C LEU A 453 -5.22 -6.19 28.97
N GLY A 454 -6.23 -7.05 29.01
CA GLY A 454 -6.93 -7.50 27.80
C GLY A 454 -7.85 -6.41 27.20
N PRO A 455 -8.68 -6.76 26.20
CA PRO A 455 -9.50 -5.82 25.41
C PRO A 455 -10.46 -4.91 26.22
N CYS A 456 -10.77 -5.28 27.46
CA CYS A 456 -11.71 -4.57 28.33
C CYS A 456 -11.04 -3.74 29.43
N ASP A 457 -9.74 -3.48 29.35
CA ASP A 457 -8.91 -2.83 30.39
C ASP A 457 -8.89 -3.59 31.74
N ILE A 458 -9.22 -4.88 31.71
CA ILE A 458 -9.22 -5.78 32.87
C ILE A 458 -7.98 -6.66 32.79
N CYS A 459 -7.21 -6.75 33.88
CA CYS A 459 -6.07 -7.65 33.94
C CYS A 459 -6.54 -9.12 34.05
N GLU A 460 -5.73 -10.03 33.53
CA GLU A 460 -6.06 -11.46 33.44
C GLU A 460 -6.46 -12.07 34.80
N SER A 461 -5.80 -11.65 35.89
CA SER A 461 -6.15 -12.09 37.25
C SER A 461 -7.58 -11.70 37.67
N CYS A 462 -8.12 -10.60 37.14
CA CYS A 462 -9.49 -10.17 37.38
C CYS A 462 -10.49 -10.80 36.40
N ASP A 463 -10.09 -11.04 35.15
CA ASP A 463 -10.96 -11.71 34.16
C ASP A 463 -11.30 -13.13 34.59
N ILE A 464 -10.32 -13.88 35.13
CA ILE A 464 -10.53 -15.25 35.64
C ILE A 464 -11.56 -15.29 36.79
N SER A 465 -11.62 -14.25 37.62
CA SER A 465 -12.59 -14.16 38.73
C SER A 465 -13.99 -13.69 38.33
N LEU A 466 -14.15 -13.19 37.09
CA LEU A 466 -15.43 -12.73 36.55
C LEU A 466 -16.14 -13.79 35.69
N ARG A 467 -15.45 -14.90 35.38
CA ARG A 467 -16.02 -16.11 34.76
C ARG A 467 -16.51 -17.07 35.83
#